data_AF-A0A8J5XSY0-F1
#
_entry.id   AF-A0A8J5XSY0-F1
#
_cell.length_a   1.000
_cell.length_b   1.000
_cell.length_c   1.000
_cell.angle_alpha   90.00
_cell.angle_beta   90.00
_cell.angle_gamma   90.00
#
_symmetry.space_group_name_H-M   'P 1'
#
loop_
_entity.id
_entity.type
_entity.pdbx_description
1 polymer ?
#
loop_
_entity_poly.entity_id
_entity_poly.type
_entity_poly.pdbx_seq_one_letter_code
_entity_poly.pdbx_strand_id
1 'polypeptide(L)'
;MGGAASIHRVAEVLSFKVITWAVVEARRQRLRDIAHAMTVILCATATSIINDGISIWDGQTATLIGKARQPDTLFLETGNPCFNPVWLYLLCCLELELEFEGLVPDEASPEWLSKGDNAWELTATSFVGLQSVPGLVILYGSMVKKKWAVNSAFMALYAFAAALLCWVLWAHQMSFGYYKNSPLFAFAAITVILLAGSLLGRMNFYAWMIFVPLWLTFSYSVGAFTIWGYGFLQHKIIDYAGGYVIHISSGVAGFTAAYWVGPRHSHDRQHFPPNNIIQILGGAGFLWLGWTGFNGGSPLSAGLVTSLAVINTHICTATSLLVWLALDMVVYKKSSVIGAVQGMITGLVCITPGAAGLVDPWAATLMGVMSGSIPWYTMMILHRKSAFFQSVDDTLGVFHTHAVAGVLGGLLSGLFAKPKLLNLMYGNDVYGPGLLHSGGHIHPGLKQMAYQFVGAIFIAAWNAVVTSIICLVISRIVNLRMDEEDLEVGDDAVHGEEAYALWGDGERMPKPRRLHIPLICRRLMSTPV
;
A
#
# COMPACT_ATOMS: atom_id res chain seq x y z
N MET A 1 50.50 14.61 -35.90
CA MET A 1 49.97 13.58 -34.97
C MET A 1 48.52 13.90 -34.58
N GLY A 2 47.54 13.60 -35.45
CA GLY A 2 46.14 14.01 -35.22
C GLY A 2 45.07 13.10 -35.84
N GLY A 3 45.42 11.86 -36.21
CA GLY A 3 44.49 10.93 -36.88
C GLY A 3 43.99 9.75 -36.04
N ALA A 4 44.71 9.35 -34.99
CA ALA A 4 44.41 8.12 -34.24
C ALA A 4 43.29 8.28 -33.18
N ALA A 5 43.04 9.50 -32.69
CA ALA A 5 42.05 9.75 -31.64
C ALA A 5 40.59 9.85 -32.13
N SER A 6 40.37 10.03 -33.44
CA SER A 6 39.02 10.15 -34.03
C SER A 6 38.40 8.77 -34.35
N ILE A 7 39.22 7.82 -34.80
CA ILE A 7 38.76 6.47 -35.20
C ILE A 7 38.30 5.65 -33.98
N HIS A 8 38.94 5.80 -32.82
CA HIS A 8 38.54 5.11 -31.58
C HIS A 8 37.18 5.58 -31.05
N ARG A 9 36.85 6.88 -31.14
CA ARG A 9 35.53 7.39 -30.68
C ARG A 9 34.38 7.00 -31.61
N VAL A 10 34.66 6.86 -32.92
CA VAL A 10 33.64 6.39 -33.87
C VAL A 10 33.37 4.90 -33.71
N ALA A 11 34.40 4.10 -33.40
CA ALA A 11 34.25 2.67 -33.11
C ALA A 11 33.43 2.42 -31.82
N GLU A 12 33.70 3.13 -30.73
CA GLU A 12 32.95 2.97 -29.47
C GLU A 12 31.46 3.35 -29.59
N VAL A 13 31.14 4.41 -30.35
CA VAL A 13 29.74 4.83 -30.56
C VAL A 13 28.99 3.87 -31.49
N LEU A 14 29.66 3.25 -32.46
CA LEU A 14 29.07 2.20 -33.31
C LEU A 14 28.87 0.89 -32.53
N SER A 15 29.81 0.48 -31.69
CA SER A 15 29.69 -0.70 -30.82
C SER A 15 28.53 -0.55 -29.83
N PHE A 16 28.36 0.62 -29.21
CA PHE A 16 27.27 0.86 -28.27
C PHE A 16 25.89 0.91 -28.93
N LYS A 17 25.78 1.46 -30.15
CA LYS A 17 24.53 1.46 -30.91
C LYS A 17 24.16 0.07 -31.44
N VAL A 18 25.13 -0.74 -31.85
CA VAL A 18 24.90 -2.12 -32.30
C VAL A 18 24.49 -3.03 -31.13
N ILE A 19 25.10 -2.86 -29.95
CA ILE A 19 24.71 -3.62 -28.75
C ILE A 19 23.33 -3.20 -28.26
N THR A 20 23.04 -1.90 -28.19
CA THR A 20 21.71 -1.41 -27.80
C THR A 20 20.64 -1.84 -28.82
N TRP A 21 20.94 -1.81 -30.12
CA TRP A 21 20.04 -2.33 -31.16
C TRP A 21 19.84 -3.84 -31.06
N ALA A 22 20.90 -4.63 -30.82
CA ALA A 22 20.81 -6.08 -30.64
C ALA A 22 20.03 -6.46 -29.36
N VAL A 23 20.18 -5.71 -28.26
CA VAL A 23 19.42 -5.91 -27.02
C VAL A 23 17.95 -5.53 -27.20
N VAL A 24 17.66 -4.45 -27.93
CA VAL A 24 16.29 -4.03 -28.26
C VAL A 24 15.63 -4.99 -29.24
N GLU A 25 16.36 -5.51 -30.23
CA GLU A 25 15.85 -6.47 -31.21
C GLU A 25 15.67 -7.86 -30.58
N ALA A 26 16.56 -8.29 -29.68
CA ALA A 26 16.40 -9.50 -28.89
C ALA A 26 15.20 -9.40 -27.93
N ARG A 27 14.95 -8.23 -27.31
CA ARG A 27 13.74 -7.98 -26.52
C ARG A 27 12.47 -7.92 -27.38
N ARG A 28 12.53 -7.35 -28.59
CA ARG A 28 11.42 -7.36 -29.55
C ARG A 28 11.10 -8.76 -30.04
N GLN A 29 12.11 -9.59 -30.32
CA GLN A 29 11.93 -10.98 -30.70
C GLN A 29 11.25 -11.74 -29.56
N ARG A 30 11.76 -11.62 -28.34
CA ARG A 30 11.15 -12.24 -27.14
C ARG A 30 9.70 -11.80 -26.91
N LEU A 31 9.36 -10.53 -27.15
CA LEU A 31 7.99 -10.03 -27.05
C LEU A 31 7.09 -10.51 -28.20
N ARG A 32 7.63 -10.67 -29.42
CA ARG A 32 6.92 -11.27 -30.57
C ARG A 32 6.67 -12.76 -30.37
N ASP A 33 7.61 -13.45 -29.71
CA ASP A 33 7.50 -14.88 -29.38
C ASP A 33 6.49 -15.08 -28.24
N ILE A 34 6.51 -14.24 -27.20
CA ILE A 34 5.47 -14.22 -26.14
C ILE A 34 4.08 -13.90 -26.72
N ALA A 35 3.97 -12.92 -27.62
CA ALA A 35 2.70 -12.58 -28.26
C ALA A 35 2.18 -13.72 -29.16
N HIS A 36 3.07 -14.44 -29.85
CA HIS A 36 2.71 -15.65 -30.60
C HIS A 36 2.28 -16.77 -29.65
N ALA A 37 3.02 -17.04 -28.58
CA ALA A 37 2.68 -18.06 -27.59
C ALA A 37 1.32 -17.78 -26.93
N MET A 38 1.04 -16.53 -26.55
CA MET A 38 -0.27 -16.14 -26.02
C MET A 38 -1.40 -16.29 -27.06
N THR A 39 -1.13 -16.00 -28.33
CA THR A 39 -2.12 -16.18 -29.42
C THR A 39 -2.37 -17.66 -29.69
N VAL A 40 -1.34 -18.50 -29.62
CA VAL A 40 -1.44 -19.96 -29.78
C VAL A 40 -2.16 -20.60 -28.59
N ILE A 41 -1.88 -20.16 -27.35
CA ILE A 41 -2.57 -20.61 -26.14
C ILE A 41 -4.04 -20.19 -26.17
N LEU A 42 -4.35 -18.94 -26.55
CA LEU A 42 -5.74 -18.48 -26.71
C LEU A 42 -6.48 -19.26 -27.81
N CYS A 43 -5.83 -19.54 -28.96
CA CYS A 43 -6.39 -20.37 -30.02
C CYS A 43 -6.56 -21.84 -29.60
N ALA A 44 -5.61 -22.41 -28.86
CA ALA A 44 -5.68 -23.79 -28.35
C ALA A 44 -6.77 -23.94 -27.27
N THR A 45 -6.94 -22.92 -26.42
CA THR A 45 -7.99 -22.89 -25.40
C THR A 45 -9.37 -22.71 -26.05
N ALA A 46 -9.47 -21.86 -27.08
CA ALA A 46 -10.69 -21.73 -27.90
C ALA A 46 -11.02 -23.03 -28.66
N THR A 47 -10.01 -23.78 -29.12
CA THR A 47 -10.19 -25.06 -29.82
C THR A 47 -10.53 -26.20 -28.85
N SER A 48 -9.99 -26.18 -27.63
CA SER A 48 -10.32 -27.11 -26.54
C SER A 48 -11.76 -26.92 -26.04
N ILE A 49 -12.23 -25.67 -25.93
CA ILE A 49 -13.62 -25.38 -25.54
C ILE A 49 -14.62 -25.79 -26.64
N ILE A 50 -14.17 -25.87 -27.90
CA ILE A 50 -14.99 -26.34 -29.04
C ILE A 50 -14.98 -27.88 -29.17
N ASN A 51 -13.97 -28.57 -28.65
CA ASN A 51 -13.76 -30.02 -28.84
C ASN A 51 -14.06 -30.90 -27.61
N ASP A 52 -14.61 -30.37 -26.52
CA ASP A 52 -15.09 -31.14 -25.34
C ASP A 52 -16.38 -31.93 -25.63
N GLY A 53 -16.40 -32.63 -26.76
CA GLY A 53 -17.43 -33.57 -27.14
C GLY A 53 -16.89 -34.53 -28.19
N ILE A 54 -15.94 -35.39 -27.85
CA ILE A 54 -15.76 -36.77 -28.37
C ILE A 54 -14.61 -37.45 -27.61
N SER A 55 -14.95 -38.53 -26.90
CA SER A 55 -14.03 -39.52 -26.34
C SER A 55 -13.37 -40.33 -27.45
N ILE A 56 -12.07 -40.67 -27.32
CA ILE A 56 -11.49 -42.01 -27.61
C ILE A 56 -10.04 -41.98 -27.10
N TRP A 57 -9.75 -42.74 -26.05
CA TRP A 57 -8.42 -43.25 -25.73
C TRP A 57 -8.38 -44.68 -26.25
N ASP A 58 -7.54 -44.98 -27.25
CA ASP A 58 -7.24 -46.37 -27.63
C ASP A 58 -5.77 -46.55 -28.06
N GLY A 59 -5.24 -47.75 -27.81
CA GLY A 59 -3.85 -48.14 -27.59
C GLY A 59 -2.86 -48.05 -28.76
N GLN A 60 -2.93 -47.06 -29.64
CA GLN A 60 -1.94 -46.87 -30.72
C GLN A 60 -0.71 -46.03 -30.34
N THR A 61 -0.75 -45.28 -29.24
CA THR A 61 0.31 -44.34 -28.85
C THR A 61 1.58 -45.01 -28.31
N ALA A 62 1.46 -46.21 -27.70
CA ALA A 62 2.61 -46.93 -27.14
C ALA A 62 3.56 -47.51 -28.22
N THR A 63 3.03 -47.82 -29.41
CA THR A 63 3.81 -48.41 -30.51
C THR A 63 4.64 -47.35 -31.27
N LEU A 64 4.24 -46.08 -31.20
CA LEU A 64 4.96 -44.94 -31.81
C LEU A 64 6.18 -44.52 -30.99
N ILE A 65 6.13 -44.66 -29.66
CA ILE A 65 7.25 -44.33 -28.76
C ILE A 65 8.44 -45.27 -28.97
N GLY A 66 8.20 -46.53 -29.36
CA GLY A 66 9.26 -47.51 -29.63
C GLY A 66 10.03 -47.31 -30.94
N LYS A 67 9.45 -46.61 -31.93
CA LYS A 67 10.06 -46.43 -33.27
C LYS A 67 10.82 -45.11 -33.43
N ALA A 68 10.67 -44.14 -32.52
CA ALA A 68 11.34 -42.83 -32.58
C ALA A 68 12.81 -42.85 -32.09
N ARG A 69 13.53 -43.98 -32.23
CA ARG A 69 14.94 -44.13 -31.82
C ARG A 69 15.94 -44.15 -32.99
N GLN A 70 15.47 -43.95 -34.23
CA GLN A 70 16.33 -43.87 -35.41
C GLN A 70 15.92 -42.66 -36.28
N PRO A 71 16.72 -41.58 -36.34
CA PRO A 71 16.33 -40.34 -37.02
C PRO A 71 16.34 -40.40 -38.55
N ASP A 72 16.97 -41.42 -39.14
CA ASP A 72 17.45 -41.32 -40.53
C ASP A 72 16.49 -41.85 -41.61
N THR A 73 15.28 -42.29 -41.27
CA THR A 73 14.35 -42.90 -42.26
C THR A 73 13.06 -42.12 -42.51
N LEU A 74 12.87 -40.93 -41.92
CA LEU A 74 11.59 -40.20 -42.03
C LEU A 74 11.61 -39.00 -43.00
N PHE A 75 12.50 -39.00 -44.00
CA PHE A 75 12.65 -37.84 -44.91
C PHE A 75 12.19 -38.07 -46.36
N LEU A 76 11.63 -39.22 -46.73
CA LEU A 76 11.47 -39.54 -48.16
C LEU A 76 10.11 -40.01 -48.69
N GLU A 77 8.99 -39.94 -47.96
CA GLU A 77 7.73 -40.48 -48.54
C GLU A 77 6.44 -39.65 -48.50
N THR A 78 6.42 -38.41 -48.01
CA THR A 78 5.16 -37.63 -48.10
C THR A 78 5.38 -36.19 -48.52
N GLY A 79 5.30 -35.95 -49.84
CA GLY A 79 5.25 -34.61 -50.43
C GLY A 79 3.91 -33.91 -50.20
N ASN A 80 3.62 -33.50 -48.97
CA ASN A 80 2.45 -32.67 -48.66
C ASN A 80 2.75 -31.72 -47.49
N PRO A 81 2.64 -30.38 -47.64
CA PRO A 81 2.90 -29.42 -46.57
C PRO A 81 1.61 -29.23 -45.75
N CYS A 82 1.19 -30.25 -45.02
CA CYS A 82 0.07 -30.15 -44.08
C CYS A 82 0.58 -30.34 -42.66
N PHE A 83 0.33 -29.31 -41.84
CA PHE A 83 0.39 -29.26 -40.36
C PHE A 83 0.61 -30.63 -39.69
N ASN A 84 1.86 -30.91 -39.31
CA ASN A 84 2.19 -32.11 -38.55
C ASN A 84 2.15 -31.78 -37.05
N PRO A 85 1.23 -32.39 -36.26
CA PRO A 85 1.10 -32.12 -34.82
C PRO A 85 2.36 -32.48 -34.02
N VAL A 86 3.28 -33.25 -34.59
CA VAL A 86 4.59 -33.58 -33.99
C VAL A 86 5.49 -32.33 -33.90
N TRP A 87 5.41 -31.39 -34.86
CA TRP A 87 6.18 -30.14 -34.79
C TRP A 87 5.66 -29.19 -33.72
N LEU A 88 4.33 -29.14 -33.52
CA LEU A 88 3.73 -28.34 -32.44
C LEU A 88 4.07 -28.91 -31.06
N TYR A 89 4.09 -30.24 -30.94
CA TYR A 89 4.52 -30.92 -29.71
C TYR A 89 6.01 -30.72 -29.44
N LEU A 90 6.87 -30.80 -30.47
CA LEU A 90 8.31 -30.52 -30.33
C LEU A 90 8.60 -29.05 -30.02
N LEU A 91 7.88 -28.09 -30.61
CA LEU A 91 7.97 -26.67 -30.25
C LEU A 91 7.49 -26.43 -28.82
N CYS A 92 6.40 -27.07 -28.39
CA CYS A 92 5.92 -26.98 -27.03
C CYS A 92 6.91 -27.64 -26.04
N CYS A 93 7.53 -28.77 -26.40
CA CYS A 93 8.58 -29.40 -25.61
C CYS A 93 9.88 -28.59 -25.56
N LEU A 94 10.28 -27.93 -26.66
CA LEU A 94 11.45 -27.03 -26.72
C LEU A 94 11.20 -25.72 -25.95
N GLU A 95 9.99 -25.16 -26.02
CA GLU A 95 9.58 -24.02 -25.18
C GLU A 95 9.51 -24.41 -23.70
N LEU A 96 9.02 -25.61 -23.38
CA LEU A 96 9.07 -26.18 -22.03
C LEU A 96 10.51 -26.38 -21.56
N GLU A 97 11.42 -26.93 -22.39
CA GLU A 97 12.84 -27.09 -22.04
C GLU A 97 13.55 -25.74 -21.81
N LEU A 98 13.24 -24.72 -22.63
CA LEU A 98 13.73 -23.34 -22.44
C LEU A 98 13.14 -22.65 -21.18
N GLU A 99 11.90 -22.97 -20.81
CA GLU A 99 11.32 -22.56 -19.52
C GLU A 99 11.99 -23.28 -18.34
N PHE A 100 12.38 -24.55 -18.50
CA PHE A 100 13.07 -25.33 -17.47
C PHE A 100 14.50 -24.83 -17.22
N GLU A 101 15.25 -24.38 -18.24
CA GLU A 101 16.56 -23.74 -18.03
C GLU A 101 16.44 -22.46 -17.18
N GLY A 102 15.37 -21.69 -17.37
CA GLY A 102 15.06 -20.51 -16.54
C GLY A 102 14.63 -20.84 -15.11
N LEU A 103 14.36 -22.12 -14.79
CA LEU A 103 14.07 -22.62 -13.44
C LEU A 103 15.32 -23.16 -12.73
N VAL A 104 16.40 -23.44 -13.46
CA VAL A 104 17.65 -23.90 -12.87
C VAL A 104 18.26 -22.80 -11.99
N PRO A 105 18.68 -23.11 -10.75
CA PRO A 105 19.36 -22.16 -9.91
C PRO A 105 20.70 -21.72 -10.49
N ASP A 106 20.98 -20.42 -10.44
CA ASP A 106 22.25 -19.82 -10.83
C ASP A 106 22.65 -18.70 -9.84
N GLU A 107 23.73 -17.98 -10.10
CA GLU A 107 24.15 -16.86 -9.23
C GLU A 107 23.09 -15.74 -9.14
N ALA A 108 22.24 -15.56 -10.17
CA ALA A 108 21.19 -14.55 -10.20
C ALA A 108 19.87 -15.04 -9.57
N SER A 109 19.66 -16.35 -9.50
CA SER A 109 18.49 -17.04 -8.93
C SER A 109 18.96 -18.22 -8.07
N PRO A 110 19.48 -17.96 -6.86
CA PRO A 110 20.00 -19.02 -5.99
C PRO A 110 18.94 -20.04 -5.58
N GLU A 111 19.37 -21.26 -5.21
CA GLU A 111 18.46 -22.36 -4.80
C GLU A 111 17.53 -22.01 -3.64
N TRP A 112 17.98 -21.15 -2.73
CA TRP A 112 17.21 -20.74 -1.56
C TRP A 112 16.10 -19.73 -1.89
N LEU A 113 16.12 -19.10 -3.07
CA LEU A 113 15.15 -18.09 -3.49
C LEU A 113 14.02 -18.74 -4.31
N SER A 114 12.86 -18.92 -3.67
CA SER A 114 11.65 -19.37 -4.35
C SER A 114 11.20 -18.36 -5.40
N LYS A 115 11.19 -18.77 -6.68
CA LYS A 115 10.77 -17.91 -7.80
C LYS A 115 9.30 -17.50 -7.68
N GLY A 116 8.45 -18.40 -7.18
CA GLY A 116 7.02 -18.13 -6.97
C GLY A 116 6.78 -17.11 -5.87
N ASP A 117 7.45 -17.26 -4.72
CA ASP A 117 7.35 -16.30 -3.62
C ASP A 117 7.90 -14.94 -4.04
N ASN A 118 9.05 -14.92 -4.71
CA ASN A 118 9.65 -13.68 -5.20
C ASN A 118 8.75 -12.96 -6.23
N ALA A 119 8.15 -13.70 -7.17
CA ALA A 119 7.22 -13.12 -8.15
C ALA A 119 5.96 -12.53 -7.48
N TRP A 120 5.42 -13.22 -6.47
CA TRP A 120 4.31 -12.71 -5.69
C TRP A 120 4.70 -11.46 -4.91
N GLU A 121 5.85 -11.44 -4.23
CA GLU A 121 6.29 -10.28 -3.46
C GLU A 121 6.57 -9.05 -4.34
N LEU A 122 7.11 -9.22 -5.54
CA LEU A 122 7.27 -8.11 -6.50
C LEU A 122 5.91 -7.55 -6.95
N THR A 123 4.93 -8.41 -7.15
CA THR A 123 3.56 -8.04 -7.52
C THR A 123 2.83 -7.36 -6.35
N ALA A 124 2.91 -7.95 -5.17
CA ALA A 124 2.34 -7.42 -3.93
C ALA A 124 2.93 -6.04 -3.61
N THR A 125 4.25 -5.88 -3.72
CA THR A 125 4.92 -4.58 -3.56
C THR A 125 4.40 -3.54 -4.57
N SER A 126 4.17 -3.94 -5.82
CA SER A 126 3.62 -3.07 -6.85
C SER A 126 2.19 -2.63 -6.54
N PHE A 127 1.35 -3.52 -6.04
CA PHE A 127 0.00 -3.20 -5.55
C PHE A 127 0.04 -2.24 -4.35
N VAL A 128 0.98 -2.43 -3.42
CA VAL A 128 1.19 -1.50 -2.29
C VAL A 128 1.67 -0.13 -2.79
N GLY A 129 2.53 -0.10 -3.82
CA GLY A 129 2.93 1.14 -4.50
C GLY A 129 1.76 1.86 -5.16
N LEU A 130 0.85 1.11 -5.81
CA LEU A 130 -0.36 1.62 -6.45
C LEU A 130 -1.32 2.27 -5.44
N GLN A 131 -1.57 1.66 -4.28
CA GLN A 131 -2.38 2.32 -3.25
C GLN A 131 -1.68 3.56 -2.68
N SER A 132 -0.34 3.57 -2.59
CA SER A 132 0.41 4.65 -1.95
C SER A 132 0.46 5.91 -2.80
N VAL A 133 1.04 5.83 -4.01
CA VAL A 133 1.22 7.01 -4.85
C VAL A 133 -0.08 7.33 -5.60
N PRO A 134 -0.51 6.59 -6.64
CA PRO A 134 -1.70 6.99 -7.37
C PRO A 134 -2.98 6.94 -6.51
N GLY A 135 -3.14 5.94 -5.65
CA GLY A 135 -4.33 5.80 -4.80
C GLY A 135 -4.53 6.98 -3.83
N LEU A 136 -3.58 7.20 -2.90
CA LEU A 136 -3.71 8.27 -1.91
C LEU A 136 -3.53 9.67 -2.49
N VAL A 137 -2.72 9.86 -3.53
CA VAL A 137 -2.62 11.18 -4.20
C VAL A 137 -3.96 11.57 -4.81
N ILE A 138 -4.60 10.66 -5.56
CA ILE A 138 -5.90 10.92 -6.15
C ILE A 138 -6.95 11.12 -5.05
N LEU A 139 -6.97 10.24 -4.05
CA LEU A 139 -7.95 10.32 -2.97
C LEU A 139 -7.82 11.64 -2.19
N TYR A 140 -6.62 12.00 -1.74
CA TYR A 140 -6.41 13.20 -0.92
C TYR A 140 -6.54 14.47 -1.72
N GLY A 141 -6.00 14.50 -2.94
CA GLY A 141 -6.14 15.63 -3.84
C GLY A 141 -7.60 15.93 -4.18
N SER A 142 -8.47 14.91 -4.25
CA SER A 142 -9.88 15.08 -4.63
C SER A 142 -10.86 15.25 -3.46
N MET A 143 -10.52 14.74 -2.26
CA MET A 143 -11.32 14.87 -1.04
C MET A 143 -11.29 16.28 -0.41
N VAL A 144 -10.29 17.08 -0.74
CA VAL A 144 -10.15 18.46 -0.24
C VAL A 144 -10.82 19.46 -1.17
N LYS A 145 -10.93 20.73 -0.72
CA LYS A 145 -11.36 21.82 -1.60
C LYS A 145 -10.37 22.02 -2.76
N LYS A 146 -10.84 22.56 -3.90
CA LYS A 146 -9.99 22.85 -5.09
C LYS A 146 -8.69 23.56 -4.70
N LYS A 147 -8.79 24.56 -3.81
CA LYS A 147 -7.66 25.39 -3.36
C LYS A 147 -6.56 24.63 -2.60
N TRP A 148 -6.74 23.35 -2.24
CA TRP A 148 -5.73 22.60 -1.47
C TRP A 148 -5.35 21.26 -2.12
N ALA A 149 -5.82 21.02 -3.35
CA ALA A 149 -5.68 19.75 -4.03
C ALA A 149 -4.21 19.45 -4.38
N VAL A 150 -3.48 20.44 -4.90
CA VAL A 150 -2.07 20.31 -5.30
C VAL A 150 -1.20 20.11 -4.08
N ASN A 151 -1.40 20.90 -3.02
CA ASN A 151 -0.63 20.74 -1.79
C ASN A 151 -0.86 19.35 -1.15
N SER A 152 -2.10 18.87 -1.14
CA SER A 152 -2.43 17.53 -0.61
C SER A 152 -1.77 16.41 -1.42
N ALA A 153 -1.74 16.54 -2.74
CA ALA A 153 -1.04 15.63 -3.63
C ALA A 153 0.48 15.64 -3.41
N PHE A 154 1.10 16.83 -3.30
CA PHE A 154 2.52 16.96 -3.03
C PHE A 154 2.91 16.42 -1.66
N MET A 155 2.08 16.60 -0.63
CA MET A 155 2.34 16.01 0.69
C MET A 155 2.48 14.49 0.59
N ALA A 156 1.61 13.80 -0.17
CA ALA A 156 1.67 12.36 -0.38
C ALA A 156 2.89 11.94 -1.23
N LEU A 157 3.16 12.63 -2.35
CA LEU A 157 4.31 12.36 -3.22
C LEU A 157 5.65 12.54 -2.48
N TYR A 158 5.79 13.66 -1.78
CA TYR A 158 6.98 13.95 -0.98
C TYR A 158 7.16 12.88 0.09
N ALA A 159 6.10 12.53 0.82
CA ALA A 159 6.19 11.54 1.88
C ALA A 159 6.62 10.17 1.38
N PHE A 160 6.13 9.74 0.20
CA PHE A 160 6.57 8.51 -0.44
C PHE A 160 8.07 8.55 -0.80
N ALA A 161 8.52 9.62 -1.46
CA ALA A 161 9.92 9.77 -1.88
C ALA A 161 10.88 9.86 -0.68
N ALA A 162 10.53 10.66 0.32
CA ALA A 162 11.29 10.79 1.55
C ALA A 162 11.33 9.47 2.33
N ALA A 163 10.22 8.73 2.38
CA ALA A 163 10.19 7.42 3.01
C ALA A 163 11.13 6.43 2.34
N LEU A 164 11.18 6.38 1.01
CA LEU A 164 12.11 5.51 0.29
C LEU A 164 13.58 5.84 0.63
N LEU A 165 13.94 7.13 0.64
CA LEU A 165 15.30 7.56 1.01
C LEU A 165 15.63 7.22 2.47
N CYS A 166 14.75 7.56 3.41
CA CYS A 166 14.95 7.23 4.83
C CYS A 166 15.06 5.71 5.03
N TRP A 167 14.24 4.93 4.31
CA TRP A 167 14.22 3.47 4.38
C TRP A 167 15.56 2.85 4.00
N VAL A 168 16.08 3.24 2.82
CA VAL A 168 17.35 2.73 2.30
C VAL A 168 18.53 3.16 3.17
N LEU A 169 18.51 4.39 3.69
CA LEU A 169 19.66 4.94 4.41
C LEU A 169 19.76 4.48 5.87
N TRP A 170 18.65 4.40 6.62
CA TRP A 170 18.71 3.99 8.03
C TRP A 170 17.44 3.31 8.58
N ALA A 171 16.25 3.71 8.12
CA ALA A 171 15.00 3.31 8.76
C ALA A 171 14.72 1.80 8.63
N HIS A 172 15.15 1.15 7.54
CA HIS A 172 15.09 -0.32 7.42
C HIS A 172 15.95 -0.98 8.51
N GLN A 173 17.21 -0.56 8.63
CA GLN A 173 18.15 -1.13 9.59
C GLN A 173 17.69 -0.88 11.04
N MET A 174 17.12 0.29 11.33
CA MET A 174 16.53 0.57 12.64
C MET A 174 15.32 -0.32 12.95
N SER A 175 14.53 -0.68 11.93
CA SER A 175 13.33 -1.50 12.11
C SER A 175 13.65 -2.99 12.22
N PHE A 176 14.59 -3.49 11.43
CA PHE A 176 14.78 -4.94 11.19
C PHE A 176 16.23 -5.44 11.34
N GLY A 177 17.20 -4.57 11.61
CA GLY A 177 18.61 -4.95 11.72
C GLY A 177 19.21 -5.43 10.40
N TYR A 178 20.32 -6.20 10.48
CA TYR A 178 21.08 -6.69 9.32
C TYR A 178 20.54 -8.00 8.71
N TYR A 179 19.76 -8.77 9.46
CA TYR A 179 19.45 -10.17 9.13
C TYR A 179 18.12 -10.36 8.39
N LYS A 180 17.33 -9.30 8.22
CA LYS A 180 16.00 -9.36 7.60
C LYS A 180 15.92 -8.31 6.50
N ASN A 181 16.17 -8.72 5.25
CA ASN A 181 15.98 -7.91 4.06
C ASN A 181 14.53 -8.05 3.60
N SER A 182 13.63 -7.22 4.13
CA SER A 182 12.21 -7.27 3.74
C SER A 182 11.83 -6.00 2.95
N PRO A 183 11.13 -6.11 1.80
CA PRO A 183 10.73 -4.98 0.96
C PRO A 183 9.55 -4.17 1.57
N LEU A 184 9.63 -3.83 2.86
CA LEU A 184 8.57 -3.17 3.62
C LEU A 184 8.62 -1.63 3.56
N PHE A 185 9.38 -1.05 2.62
CA PHE A 185 9.45 0.41 2.46
C PHE A 185 8.07 1.01 2.16
N ALA A 186 7.26 0.28 1.37
CA ALA A 186 5.96 0.75 0.94
C ALA A 186 4.96 0.85 2.11
N PHE A 187 5.16 0.03 3.16
CA PHE A 187 4.41 0.10 4.42
C PHE A 187 4.82 1.36 5.23
N ALA A 188 6.12 1.69 5.25
CA ALA A 188 6.60 2.92 5.89
C ALA A 188 6.04 4.16 5.19
N ALA A 189 6.13 4.17 3.85
CA ALA A 189 5.62 5.25 3.01
C ALA A 189 4.11 5.46 3.20
N ILE A 190 3.32 4.39 3.11
CA ILE A 190 1.86 4.53 3.24
C ILE A 190 1.47 5.02 4.64
N THR A 191 2.18 4.61 5.70
CA THR A 191 1.84 5.02 7.07
C THR A 191 1.91 6.53 7.26
N VAL A 192 2.98 7.17 6.79
CA VAL A 192 3.13 8.62 6.92
C VAL A 192 2.19 9.36 5.97
N ILE A 193 1.86 8.79 4.80
CA ILE A 193 0.82 9.37 3.93
C ILE A 193 -0.53 9.30 4.63
N LEU A 194 -0.91 8.17 5.26
CA LEU A 194 -2.16 8.05 6.02
C LEU A 194 -2.30 9.12 7.11
N LEU A 195 -1.20 9.38 7.83
CA LEU A 195 -1.12 10.46 8.82
C LEU A 195 -1.41 11.83 8.20
N ALA A 196 -0.90 12.10 6.99
CA ALA A 196 -1.13 13.35 6.26
C ALA A 196 -2.63 13.63 6.04
N GLY A 197 -3.46 12.58 5.94
CA GLY A 197 -4.92 12.70 5.85
C GLY A 197 -5.55 13.51 6.98
N SER A 198 -4.97 13.49 8.19
CA SER A 198 -5.42 14.34 9.29
C SER A 198 -5.03 15.79 9.10
N LEU A 199 -3.98 16.08 8.33
CA LEU A 199 -3.26 17.36 8.21
C LEU A 199 -3.61 18.17 6.95
N LEU A 200 -4.41 17.59 6.05
CA LEU A 200 -4.74 18.21 4.77
C LEU A 200 -5.39 19.58 4.90
N GLY A 201 -5.11 20.44 3.93
CA GLY A 201 -5.71 21.75 3.79
C GLY A 201 -5.24 22.82 4.77
N ARG A 202 -4.17 22.59 5.55
CA ARG A 202 -3.59 23.62 6.44
C ARG A 202 -2.14 23.43 6.87
N MET A 203 -1.59 22.23 6.69
CA MET A 203 -0.21 21.95 7.09
C MET A 203 0.76 22.76 6.23
N ASN A 204 1.70 23.43 6.88
CA ASN A 204 2.78 24.10 6.18
C ASN A 204 3.67 23.04 5.50
N PHE A 205 3.89 23.18 4.19
CA PHE A 205 4.62 22.20 3.41
C PHE A 205 6.08 22.05 3.88
N TYR A 206 6.75 23.13 4.30
CA TYR A 206 8.11 23.05 4.86
C TYR A 206 8.14 22.31 6.20
N ALA A 207 7.14 22.54 7.06
CA ALA A 207 7.01 21.79 8.30
C ALA A 207 6.76 20.30 8.01
N TRP A 208 5.97 19.97 6.99
CA TRP A 208 5.75 18.59 6.53
C TRP A 208 7.05 17.93 6.05
N MET A 209 7.88 18.66 5.30
CA MET A 209 9.18 18.15 4.84
C MET A 209 10.12 17.76 5.97
N ILE A 210 10.09 18.48 7.09
CA ILE A 210 10.88 18.14 8.28
C ILE A 210 10.19 17.02 9.08
N PHE A 211 8.86 17.05 9.15
CA PHE A 211 8.06 16.10 9.91
C PHE A 211 8.24 14.66 9.43
N VAL A 212 8.16 14.42 8.11
CA VAL A 212 8.21 13.07 7.53
C VAL A 212 9.46 12.28 7.95
N PRO A 213 10.71 12.74 7.70
CA PRO A 213 11.89 11.98 8.06
C PRO A 213 12.03 11.79 9.58
N LEU A 214 11.66 12.79 10.38
CA LEU A 214 11.68 12.66 11.85
C LEU A 214 10.68 11.62 12.34
N TRP A 215 9.45 11.66 11.83
CA TRP A 215 8.39 10.76 12.26
C TRP A 215 8.66 9.31 11.82
N LEU A 216 9.17 9.12 10.61
CA LEU A 216 9.62 7.81 10.15
C LEU A 216 10.70 7.23 11.06
N THR A 217 11.68 8.06 11.45
CA THR A 217 12.83 7.63 12.26
C THR A 217 12.43 7.32 13.70
N PHE A 218 11.73 8.23 14.36
CA PHE A 218 11.48 8.15 15.81
C PHE A 218 10.16 7.46 16.17
N SER A 219 9.18 7.46 15.27
CA SER A 219 7.88 6.81 15.51
C SER A 219 7.75 5.50 14.75
N TYR A 220 7.75 5.55 13.41
CA TYR A 220 7.48 4.36 12.59
C TYR A 220 8.52 3.26 12.81
N SER A 221 9.81 3.56 12.66
CA SER A 221 10.87 2.55 12.81
C SER A 221 10.90 1.93 14.21
N VAL A 222 10.60 2.69 15.26
CA VAL A 222 10.52 2.17 16.63
C VAL A 222 9.29 1.27 16.80
N GLY A 223 8.13 1.66 16.25
CA GLY A 223 6.93 0.83 16.25
C GLY A 223 7.14 -0.48 15.48
N ALA A 224 7.72 -0.40 14.28
CA ALA A 224 8.06 -1.55 13.44
C ALA A 224 9.07 -2.47 14.13
N PHE A 225 10.13 -1.92 14.74
CA PHE A 225 11.07 -2.71 15.54
C PHE A 225 10.37 -3.41 16.71
N THR A 226 9.49 -2.70 17.40
CA THR A 226 8.82 -3.21 18.60
C THR A 226 7.94 -4.43 18.32
N ILE A 227 7.26 -4.46 17.17
CA ILE A 227 6.24 -5.47 16.82
C ILE A 227 6.70 -6.46 15.74
N TRP A 228 7.47 -6.02 14.73
CA TRP A 228 7.86 -6.88 13.59
C TRP A 228 9.36 -7.17 13.51
N GLY A 229 10.18 -6.30 14.08
CA GLY A 229 11.60 -6.50 14.30
C GLY A 229 11.85 -7.31 15.57
N TYR A 230 12.99 -7.10 16.21
CA TYR A 230 13.42 -7.87 17.39
C TYR A 230 12.98 -7.24 18.72
N GLY A 231 11.80 -6.62 18.73
CA GLY A 231 11.27 -5.88 19.86
C GLY A 231 10.54 -6.73 20.89
N PHE A 232 10.27 -6.13 22.06
CA PHE A 232 9.68 -6.84 23.19
C PHE A 232 8.21 -7.27 23.01
N LEU A 233 7.54 -6.83 21.93
CA LEU A 233 6.17 -7.19 21.57
C LEU A 233 6.07 -8.16 20.38
N GLN A 234 7.18 -8.48 19.71
CA GLN A 234 7.20 -9.32 18.52
C GLN A 234 6.47 -10.64 18.72
N HIS A 235 6.75 -11.38 19.79
CA HIS A 235 6.14 -12.69 20.06
C HIS A 235 4.93 -12.61 20.99
N LYS A 236 4.24 -11.48 21.02
CA LYS A 236 3.10 -11.24 21.93
C LYS A 236 1.88 -10.74 21.18
N ILE A 237 2.07 -9.76 20.30
CA ILE A 237 0.97 -9.13 19.56
C ILE A 237 0.87 -9.77 18.18
N ILE A 238 -0.33 -10.24 17.85
CA ILE A 238 -0.68 -10.60 16.49
C ILE A 238 -0.90 -9.28 15.73
N ASP A 239 0.04 -8.96 14.84
CA ASP A 239 -0.06 -7.86 13.88
C ASP A 239 0.39 -8.35 12.49
N TYR A 240 -0.53 -8.97 11.76
CA TYR A 240 -0.31 -9.67 10.50
C TYR A 240 0.20 -8.75 9.39
N ALA A 241 -0.48 -7.63 9.13
CA ALA A 241 -0.14 -6.70 8.04
C ALA A 241 -0.05 -5.23 8.47
N GLY A 242 -0.15 -4.92 9.77
CA GLY A 242 0.15 -3.57 10.28
C GLY A 242 -1.04 -2.82 10.86
N GLY A 243 -1.99 -3.51 11.48
CA GLY A 243 -3.04 -2.85 12.24
C GLY A 243 -2.46 -1.94 13.32
N TYR A 244 -1.37 -2.34 13.97
CA TYR A 244 -0.74 -1.54 15.01
C TYR A 244 0.30 -0.60 14.41
N VAL A 245 1.31 -1.16 13.74
CA VAL A 245 2.47 -0.40 13.22
C VAL A 245 2.05 0.68 12.20
N ILE A 246 0.95 0.44 11.46
CA ILE A 246 0.49 1.34 10.40
C ILE A 246 -0.76 2.09 10.86
N HIS A 247 -1.86 1.40 11.17
CA HIS A 247 -3.16 2.07 11.31
C HIS A 247 -3.39 2.73 12.67
N ILE A 248 -3.09 2.05 13.79
CA ILE A 248 -3.12 2.71 15.12
C ILE A 248 -2.07 3.82 15.15
N SER A 249 -0.87 3.54 14.64
CA SER A 249 0.23 4.49 14.58
C SER A 249 -0.15 5.77 13.84
N SER A 250 -0.55 5.67 12.56
CA SER A 250 -0.91 6.83 11.74
C SER A 250 -2.17 7.54 12.20
N GLY A 251 -3.18 6.82 12.68
CA GLY A 251 -4.42 7.43 13.16
C GLY A 251 -4.23 8.22 14.45
N VAL A 252 -3.46 7.70 15.41
CA VAL A 252 -3.16 8.42 16.67
C VAL A 252 -2.18 9.56 16.42
N ALA A 253 -1.13 9.34 15.62
CA ALA A 253 -0.19 10.38 15.26
C ALA A 253 -0.85 11.50 14.44
N GLY A 254 -1.75 11.17 13.51
CA GLY A 254 -2.49 12.14 12.71
C GLY A 254 -3.40 13.02 13.56
N PHE A 255 -4.16 12.41 14.47
CA PHE A 255 -4.98 13.15 15.43
C PHE A 255 -4.13 14.05 16.35
N THR A 256 -3.01 13.53 16.84
CA THR A 256 -2.07 14.27 17.70
C THR A 256 -1.45 15.45 16.95
N ALA A 257 -0.96 15.24 15.73
CA ALA A 257 -0.41 16.30 14.89
C ALA A 257 -1.48 17.34 14.55
N ALA A 258 -2.72 16.92 14.27
CA ALA A 258 -3.84 17.83 14.03
C ALA A 258 -4.15 18.72 15.24
N TYR A 259 -3.99 18.21 16.47
CA TYR A 259 -4.10 19.00 17.69
C TYR A 259 -3.02 20.09 17.76
N TRP A 260 -1.76 19.77 17.47
CA TRP A 260 -0.65 20.74 17.50
C TRP A 260 -0.67 21.75 16.36
N VAL A 261 -1.07 21.33 15.16
CA VAL A 261 -1.22 22.22 13.98
C VAL A 261 -2.39 23.17 14.18
N GLY A 262 -3.46 22.71 14.85
CA GLY A 262 -4.67 23.48 15.03
C GLY A 262 -5.66 23.37 13.85
N PRO A 263 -6.85 23.94 14.03
CA PRO A 263 -7.96 23.78 13.09
C PRO A 263 -7.84 24.64 11.83
N ARG A 264 -8.52 24.24 10.75
CA ARG A 264 -8.86 25.12 9.61
C ARG A 264 -9.87 26.18 10.05
N HIS A 265 -10.08 27.17 9.20
CA HIS A 265 -11.15 28.15 9.40
C HIS A 265 -12.49 27.47 9.64
N SER A 266 -13.30 28.06 10.52
CA SER A 266 -14.65 27.56 10.82
C SER A 266 -15.52 27.41 9.57
N HIS A 267 -15.45 28.36 8.64
CA HIS A 267 -16.20 28.31 7.37
C HIS A 267 -15.77 27.13 6.49
N ASP A 268 -14.46 26.85 6.43
CA ASP A 268 -13.91 25.73 5.68
C ASP A 268 -14.22 24.38 6.32
N ARG A 269 -14.33 24.32 7.65
CA ARG A 269 -14.70 23.11 8.40
C ARG A 269 -16.18 22.77 8.28
N GLN A 270 -17.05 23.78 8.35
CA GLN A 270 -18.50 23.59 8.26
C GLN A 270 -18.94 23.26 6.83
N HIS A 271 -18.26 23.83 5.84
CA HIS A 271 -18.53 23.60 4.43
C HIS A 271 -17.27 23.08 3.73
N PHE A 272 -17.08 21.76 3.76
CA PHE A 272 -15.92 21.07 3.18
C PHE A 272 -16.33 20.13 2.03
N PRO A 273 -16.81 20.65 0.89
CA PRO A 273 -17.13 19.81 -0.25
C PRO A 273 -15.85 19.28 -0.91
N PRO A 274 -15.83 18.01 -1.34
CA PRO A 274 -14.76 17.50 -2.18
C PRO A 274 -14.77 18.19 -3.55
N ASN A 275 -13.60 18.37 -4.17
CA ASN A 275 -13.53 18.96 -5.50
C ASN A 275 -13.92 17.97 -6.62
N ASN A 276 -13.76 16.66 -6.43
CA ASN A 276 -14.11 15.66 -7.44
C ASN A 276 -14.47 14.30 -6.85
N ILE A 277 -15.77 14.00 -6.76
CA ILE A 277 -16.29 12.75 -6.17
C ILE A 277 -15.91 11.52 -6.99
N ILE A 278 -15.79 11.64 -8.31
CA ILE A 278 -15.44 10.49 -9.18
C ILE A 278 -13.97 10.11 -8.99
N GLN A 279 -13.08 11.10 -8.84
CA GLN A 279 -11.68 10.84 -8.51
C GLN A 279 -11.53 10.22 -7.12
N ILE A 280 -12.33 10.64 -6.14
CA ILE A 280 -12.37 9.98 -4.81
C ILE A 280 -12.62 8.48 -4.97
N LEU A 281 -13.62 8.09 -5.78
CA LEU A 281 -13.92 6.69 -6.05
C LEU A 281 -12.78 5.98 -6.78
N GLY A 282 -12.11 6.64 -7.72
CA GLY A 282 -10.92 6.10 -8.40
C GLY A 282 -9.77 5.83 -7.43
N GLY A 283 -9.43 6.80 -6.58
CA GLY A 283 -8.41 6.66 -5.53
C GLY A 283 -8.77 5.57 -4.52
N ALA A 284 -10.03 5.53 -4.07
CA ALA A 284 -10.56 4.48 -3.22
C ALA A 284 -10.48 3.09 -3.87
N GLY A 285 -10.76 2.97 -5.16
CA GLY A 285 -10.61 1.73 -5.92
C GLY A 285 -9.16 1.24 -5.95
N PHE A 286 -8.18 2.13 -6.15
CA PHE A 286 -6.76 1.79 -6.06
C PHE A 286 -6.34 1.35 -4.66
N LEU A 287 -6.92 1.95 -3.60
CA LEU A 287 -6.69 1.47 -2.23
C LEU A 287 -7.21 0.05 -2.04
N TRP A 288 -8.43 -0.25 -2.48
CA TRP A 288 -9.00 -1.58 -2.32
C TRP A 288 -8.17 -2.63 -3.07
N LEU A 289 -7.85 -2.39 -4.35
CA LEU A 289 -7.02 -3.29 -5.14
C LEU A 289 -5.60 -3.42 -4.57
N GLY A 290 -5.00 -2.31 -4.13
CA GLY A 290 -3.66 -2.31 -3.54
C GLY A 290 -3.57 -3.11 -2.24
N TRP A 291 -4.67 -3.17 -1.48
CA TRP A 291 -4.73 -3.93 -0.23
C TRP A 291 -4.63 -5.45 -0.43
N THR A 292 -4.93 -5.95 -1.64
CA THR A 292 -4.66 -7.34 -2.01
C THR A 292 -3.16 -7.65 -1.88
N GLY A 293 -2.29 -6.74 -2.34
CA GLY A 293 -0.84 -6.87 -2.14
C GLY A 293 -0.41 -6.58 -0.71
N PHE A 294 -1.06 -5.63 -0.03
CA PHE A 294 -0.74 -5.28 1.35
C PHE A 294 -0.95 -6.47 2.31
N ASN A 295 -2.15 -7.04 2.32
CA ASN A 295 -2.45 -8.19 3.18
C ASN A 295 -1.95 -9.51 2.59
N GLY A 296 -2.02 -9.69 1.27
CA GLY A 296 -1.59 -10.91 0.61
C GLY A 296 -0.07 -11.08 0.54
N GLY A 297 0.72 -10.00 0.52
CA GLY A 297 2.19 -10.06 0.56
C GLY A 297 2.77 -10.15 1.98
N SER A 298 1.97 -9.93 3.02
CA SER A 298 2.48 -9.98 4.40
C SER A 298 3.08 -11.32 4.85
N PRO A 299 2.65 -12.50 4.32
CA PRO A 299 3.31 -13.78 4.57
C PRO A 299 4.69 -13.95 3.91
N LEU A 300 5.12 -13.03 3.04
CA LEU A 300 6.36 -13.13 2.27
C LEU A 300 6.48 -14.41 1.43
N SER A 301 5.34 -15.04 1.13
CA SER A 301 5.25 -16.32 0.43
C SER A 301 3.89 -16.47 -0.26
N ALA A 302 3.87 -17.23 -1.35
CA ALA A 302 2.68 -17.65 -2.06
C ALA A 302 2.18 -18.97 -1.47
N GLY A 303 1.02 -18.96 -0.80
CA GLY A 303 0.49 -20.16 -0.16
C GLY A 303 -0.93 -20.01 0.39
N LEU A 304 -1.36 -20.99 1.20
CA LEU A 304 -2.72 -21.06 1.73
C LEU A 304 -3.09 -19.81 2.57
N VAL A 305 -2.16 -19.34 3.42
CA VAL A 305 -2.36 -18.15 4.26
C VAL A 305 -2.57 -16.91 3.39
N THR A 306 -1.79 -16.77 2.32
CA THR A 306 -1.89 -15.68 1.33
C THR A 306 -3.22 -15.68 0.60
N SER A 307 -3.67 -16.83 0.09
CA SER A 307 -4.97 -16.92 -0.59
C SER A 307 -6.13 -16.59 0.35
N LEU A 308 -6.08 -17.06 1.59
CA LEU A 308 -7.06 -16.73 2.62
C LEU A 308 -7.03 -15.24 2.96
N ALA A 309 -5.84 -14.64 3.02
CA ALA A 309 -5.63 -13.21 3.24
C ALA A 309 -6.29 -12.32 2.22
N VAL A 310 -6.17 -12.67 0.94
CA VAL A 310 -6.84 -11.94 -0.13
C VAL A 310 -8.36 -12.06 0.02
N ILE A 311 -8.89 -13.27 0.20
CA ILE A 311 -10.34 -13.50 0.32
C ILE A 311 -10.94 -12.72 1.51
N ASN A 312 -10.35 -12.85 2.69
CA ASN A 312 -10.84 -12.19 3.90
C ASN A 312 -10.77 -10.67 3.79
N THR A 313 -9.76 -10.14 3.09
CA THR A 313 -9.65 -8.71 2.80
C THR A 313 -10.85 -8.19 2.03
N HIS A 314 -11.24 -8.88 0.95
CA HIS A 314 -12.38 -8.47 0.13
C HIS A 314 -13.73 -8.66 0.85
N ILE A 315 -13.94 -9.79 1.54
CA ILE A 315 -15.20 -10.08 2.24
C ILE A 315 -15.45 -9.08 3.38
N CYS A 316 -14.43 -8.82 4.21
CA CYS A 316 -14.54 -7.86 5.30
C CYS A 316 -14.83 -6.45 4.79
N THR A 317 -14.11 -6.02 3.75
CA THR A 317 -14.29 -4.71 3.12
C THR A 317 -15.67 -4.54 2.52
N ALA A 318 -16.14 -5.53 1.74
CA ALA A 318 -17.47 -5.50 1.15
C ALA A 318 -18.56 -5.44 2.22
N THR A 319 -18.41 -6.23 3.29
CA THR A 319 -19.37 -6.23 4.40
C THR A 319 -19.38 -4.89 5.15
N SER A 320 -18.21 -4.34 5.43
CA SER A 320 -18.05 -3.03 6.10
C SER A 320 -18.67 -1.90 5.28
N LEU A 321 -18.42 -1.88 3.97
CA LEU A 321 -19.03 -0.93 3.03
C LEU A 321 -20.56 -1.03 3.05
N LEU A 322 -21.12 -2.24 2.93
CA LEU A 322 -22.57 -2.46 2.92
C LEU A 322 -23.22 -2.05 4.24
N VAL A 323 -22.59 -2.35 5.37
CA VAL A 323 -23.08 -1.96 6.70
C VAL A 323 -23.03 -0.45 6.87
N TRP A 324 -21.94 0.21 6.47
CA TRP A 324 -21.84 1.66 6.53
C TRP A 324 -22.95 2.34 5.70
N LEU A 325 -23.15 1.87 4.46
CA LEU A 325 -24.21 2.36 3.57
C LEU A 325 -25.60 2.12 4.17
N ALA A 326 -25.84 0.96 4.76
CA ALA A 326 -27.11 0.65 5.43
C ALA A 326 -27.36 1.59 6.61
N LEU A 327 -26.34 1.86 7.44
CA LEU A 327 -26.45 2.79 8.56
C LEU A 327 -26.70 4.24 8.10
N ASP A 328 -26.01 4.69 7.05
CA ASP A 328 -26.28 6.00 6.43
C ASP A 328 -27.72 6.10 5.92
N MET A 329 -28.22 5.07 5.24
CA MET A 329 -29.60 5.02 4.74
C MET A 329 -30.64 4.96 5.88
N VAL A 330 -30.37 4.22 6.95
CA VAL A 330 -31.30 4.09 8.09
C VAL A 330 -31.39 5.41 8.86
N VAL A 331 -30.24 6.01 9.18
CA VAL A 331 -30.14 7.17 10.10
C VAL A 331 -30.28 8.49 9.36
N TYR A 332 -29.60 8.66 8.23
CA TYR A 332 -29.57 9.92 7.46
C TYR A 332 -30.46 9.90 6.22
N LYS A 333 -31.14 8.79 5.93
CA LYS A 333 -32.08 8.60 4.79
C LYS A 333 -31.44 8.70 3.40
N LYS A 334 -30.13 8.91 3.32
CA LYS A 334 -29.34 9.02 2.08
C LYS A 334 -27.95 8.46 2.32
N SER A 335 -27.44 7.70 1.37
CA SER A 335 -26.06 7.25 1.33
C SER A 335 -25.13 8.33 0.77
N SER A 336 -23.93 8.45 1.33
CA SER A 336 -22.89 9.34 0.83
C SER A 336 -21.76 8.55 0.18
N VAL A 337 -21.19 9.05 -0.92
CA VAL A 337 -19.97 8.47 -1.53
C VAL A 337 -18.79 8.56 -0.57
N ILE A 338 -18.67 9.67 0.18
CA ILE A 338 -17.63 9.81 1.21
C ILE A 338 -17.84 8.73 2.28
N GLY A 339 -19.09 8.55 2.74
CA GLY A 339 -19.44 7.48 3.69
C GLY A 339 -19.07 6.10 3.19
N ALA A 340 -19.40 5.80 1.92
CA ALA A 340 -19.02 4.55 1.26
C ALA A 340 -17.50 4.31 1.30
N VAL A 341 -16.70 5.32 0.95
CA VAL A 341 -15.23 5.22 0.99
C VAL A 341 -14.71 5.01 2.41
N GLN A 342 -15.29 5.68 3.42
CA GLN A 342 -14.91 5.44 4.83
C GLN A 342 -15.29 4.03 5.29
N GLY A 343 -16.47 3.52 4.90
CA GLY A 343 -16.90 2.14 5.17
C GLY A 343 -15.99 1.09 4.53
N MET A 344 -15.50 1.37 3.32
CA MET A 344 -14.51 0.55 2.64
C MET A 344 -13.16 0.56 3.40
N ILE A 345 -12.60 1.75 3.70
CA ILE A 345 -11.32 1.89 4.40
C ILE A 345 -11.35 1.21 5.77
N THR A 346 -12.43 1.37 6.53
CA THR A 346 -12.54 0.76 7.86
C THR A 346 -12.56 -0.76 7.84
N GLY A 347 -13.17 -1.37 6.82
CA GLY A 347 -13.13 -2.83 6.62
C GLY A 347 -11.74 -3.34 6.27
N LEU A 348 -11.04 -2.63 5.38
CA LEU A 348 -9.66 -2.90 4.99
C LEU A 348 -8.70 -2.77 6.20
N VAL A 349 -8.87 -1.74 7.02
CA VAL A 349 -8.08 -1.54 8.23
C VAL A 349 -8.35 -2.62 9.28
N CYS A 350 -9.62 -2.93 9.54
CA CYS A 350 -10.01 -3.87 10.59
C CYS A 350 -9.45 -5.29 10.35
N ILE A 351 -9.39 -5.74 9.10
CA ILE A 351 -8.92 -7.10 8.76
C ILE A 351 -7.38 -7.25 8.79
N THR A 352 -6.65 -6.13 8.70
CA THR A 352 -5.19 -6.04 8.60
C THR A 352 -4.41 -6.69 9.78
N PRO A 353 -4.70 -6.40 11.07
CA PRO A 353 -3.88 -6.89 12.19
C PRO A 353 -3.91 -8.40 12.44
N GLY A 354 -4.91 -9.15 11.98
CA GLY A 354 -4.90 -10.58 12.26
C GLY A 354 -6.03 -11.37 11.69
N ALA A 355 -6.58 -10.93 10.56
CA ALA A 355 -7.71 -11.59 9.96
C ALA A 355 -7.65 -11.72 8.45
N ALA A 356 -6.64 -11.14 7.80
CA ALA A 356 -6.36 -11.52 6.45
C ALA A 356 -5.96 -13.02 6.45
N GLY A 357 -4.82 -13.41 7.01
CA GLY A 357 -4.35 -14.81 6.93
C GLY A 357 -4.77 -15.74 8.07
N LEU A 358 -5.36 -15.23 9.17
CA LEU A 358 -5.38 -15.94 10.46
C LEU A 358 -6.77 -16.28 11.01
N VAL A 359 -7.85 -15.88 10.34
CA VAL A 359 -9.24 -16.19 10.73
C VAL A 359 -10.01 -16.82 9.58
N ASP A 360 -11.15 -17.43 9.89
CA ASP A 360 -12.06 -17.93 8.86
C ASP A 360 -12.82 -16.80 8.14
N PRO A 361 -13.29 -17.04 6.91
CA PRO A 361 -14.12 -16.09 6.17
C PRO A 361 -15.39 -15.64 6.90
N TRP A 362 -16.04 -16.50 7.69
CA TRP A 362 -17.22 -16.10 8.46
C TRP A 362 -16.88 -15.07 9.55
N ALA A 363 -15.69 -15.20 10.16
CA ALA A 363 -15.21 -14.25 11.16
C ALA A 363 -14.83 -12.92 10.49
N ALA A 364 -14.22 -12.96 9.29
CA ALA A 364 -13.95 -11.78 8.48
C ALA A 364 -15.25 -11.01 8.14
N THR A 365 -16.35 -11.69 7.83
CA THR A 365 -17.67 -11.06 7.66
C THR A 365 -18.11 -10.33 8.94
N LEU A 366 -18.02 -10.98 10.10
CA LEU A 366 -18.40 -10.36 11.38
C LEU A 366 -17.51 -9.15 11.72
N MET A 367 -16.20 -9.24 11.45
CA MET A 367 -15.27 -8.13 11.58
C MET A 367 -15.68 -6.96 10.67
N GLY A 368 -16.13 -7.25 9.44
CA GLY A 368 -16.70 -6.26 8.51
C GLY A 368 -17.96 -5.60 9.06
N VAL A 369 -18.88 -6.36 9.67
CA VAL A 369 -20.06 -5.77 10.32
C VAL A 369 -19.66 -4.81 11.45
N MET A 370 -18.69 -5.21 12.27
CA MET A 370 -18.21 -4.40 13.38
C MET A 370 -17.46 -3.15 12.89
N SER A 371 -16.62 -3.25 11.86
CA SER A 371 -15.87 -2.12 11.29
C SER A 371 -16.77 -1.13 10.53
N GLY A 372 -17.84 -1.62 9.90
CA GLY A 372 -18.84 -0.76 9.28
C GLY A 372 -19.70 -0.01 10.32
N SER A 373 -19.80 -0.53 11.55
CA SER A 373 -20.69 0.01 12.60
C SER A 373 -19.98 0.88 13.63
N ILE A 374 -18.85 0.42 14.19
CA ILE A 374 -18.18 1.06 15.33
C ILE A 374 -17.47 2.36 14.88
N PRO A 375 -16.54 2.34 13.90
CA PRO A 375 -16.02 3.55 13.27
C PRO A 375 -17.12 4.51 12.81
N TRP A 376 -18.19 4.01 12.17
CA TRP A 376 -19.35 4.83 11.78
C TRP A 376 -19.96 5.56 12.98
N TYR A 377 -20.24 4.85 14.08
CA TYR A 377 -20.77 5.45 15.30
C TYR A 377 -19.80 6.50 15.87
N THR A 378 -18.51 6.18 15.95
CA THR A 378 -17.53 7.11 16.52
C THR A 378 -17.39 8.38 15.68
N MET A 379 -17.42 8.26 14.36
CA MET A 379 -17.23 9.39 13.44
C MET A 379 -18.52 10.20 13.26
N MET A 380 -19.67 9.54 13.09
CA MET A 380 -20.93 10.20 12.74
C MET A 380 -21.73 10.67 13.95
N ILE A 381 -21.59 10.00 15.11
CA ILE A 381 -22.37 10.32 16.31
C ILE A 381 -21.46 10.89 17.41
N LEU A 382 -20.43 10.14 17.84
CA LEU A 382 -19.61 10.53 18.99
C LEU A 382 -18.80 11.80 18.71
N HIS A 383 -18.15 11.89 17.54
CA HIS A 383 -17.39 13.08 17.14
C HIS A 383 -18.26 14.35 17.17
N ARG A 384 -19.52 14.25 16.74
CA ARG A 384 -20.47 15.38 16.75
C ARG A 384 -20.97 15.77 18.15
N LYS A 385 -20.88 14.86 19.13
CA LYS A 385 -21.37 15.09 20.50
C LYS A 385 -20.27 15.48 21.50
N SER A 386 -19.02 15.15 21.20
CA SER A 386 -17.90 15.36 22.10
C SER A 386 -17.15 16.65 21.78
N ALA A 387 -17.11 17.57 22.74
CA ALA A 387 -16.33 18.81 22.63
C ALA A 387 -14.83 18.56 22.39
N PHE A 388 -14.29 17.48 22.96
CA PHE A 388 -12.91 17.07 22.76
C PHE A 388 -12.63 16.73 21.29
N PHE A 389 -13.45 15.86 20.69
CA PHE A 389 -13.25 15.47 19.29
C PHE A 389 -13.49 16.63 18.32
N GLN A 390 -14.43 17.54 18.63
CA GLN A 390 -14.64 18.74 17.82
C GLN A 390 -13.51 19.76 17.90
N SER A 391 -12.76 19.78 19.01
CA SER A 391 -11.62 20.69 19.18
C SER A 391 -10.47 20.37 18.23
N VAL A 392 -10.34 19.11 17.81
CA VAL A 392 -9.29 18.64 16.90
C VAL A 392 -9.86 18.50 15.49
N ASP A 393 -9.24 19.19 14.53
CA ASP A 393 -9.64 19.17 13.13
C ASP A 393 -8.93 18.05 12.36
N ASP A 394 -9.32 16.80 12.63
CA ASP A 394 -8.89 15.63 11.86
C ASP A 394 -9.60 15.60 10.50
N THR A 395 -8.90 16.08 9.45
CA THR A 395 -9.53 16.48 8.19
C THR A 395 -10.33 15.40 7.49
N LEU A 396 -9.78 14.19 7.39
CA LEU A 396 -10.45 13.04 6.80
C LEU A 396 -11.00 12.04 7.82
N GLY A 397 -10.87 12.34 9.12
CA GLY A 397 -11.27 11.43 10.19
C GLY A 397 -10.37 10.19 10.31
N VAL A 398 -9.07 10.33 10.06
CA VAL A 398 -8.07 9.24 10.09
C VAL A 398 -8.05 8.55 11.46
N PHE A 399 -8.33 9.26 12.55
CA PHE A 399 -8.47 8.67 13.87
C PHE A 399 -9.55 7.58 13.90
N HIS A 400 -10.72 7.86 13.31
CA HIS A 400 -11.84 6.92 13.31
C HIS A 400 -11.62 5.79 12.30
N THR A 401 -11.07 6.10 11.13
CA THR A 401 -10.95 5.13 10.04
C THR A 401 -9.72 4.24 10.17
N HIS A 402 -8.68 4.71 10.84
CA HIS A 402 -7.44 3.95 11.07
C HIS A 402 -7.21 3.58 12.54
N ALA A 403 -7.25 4.52 13.50
CA ALA A 403 -6.95 4.17 14.89
C ALA A 403 -8.06 3.33 15.53
N VAL A 404 -9.33 3.77 15.45
CA VAL A 404 -10.46 3.00 16.02
C VAL A 404 -10.62 1.66 15.31
N ALA A 405 -10.59 1.64 13.98
CA ALA A 405 -10.70 0.40 13.20
C ALA A 405 -9.49 -0.52 13.41
N GLY A 406 -8.27 0.02 13.56
CA GLY A 406 -7.05 -0.74 13.82
C GLY A 406 -7.04 -1.39 15.21
N VAL A 407 -7.48 -0.64 16.24
CA VAL A 407 -7.70 -1.19 17.60
C VAL A 407 -8.75 -2.29 17.56
N LEU A 408 -9.88 -2.04 16.89
CA LEU A 408 -10.95 -3.03 16.74
C LEU A 408 -10.41 -4.31 16.09
N GLY A 409 -9.73 -4.19 14.95
CA GLY A 409 -9.12 -5.31 14.26
C GLY A 409 -8.14 -6.09 15.13
N GLY A 410 -7.28 -5.37 15.86
CA GLY A 410 -6.29 -5.97 16.74
C GLY A 410 -6.91 -6.78 17.88
N LEU A 411 -7.97 -6.25 18.50
CA LEU A 411 -8.72 -6.96 19.55
C LEU A 411 -9.48 -8.18 18.98
N LEU A 412 -10.11 -8.03 17.81
CA LEU A 412 -10.81 -9.13 17.14
C LEU A 412 -9.85 -10.23 16.66
N SER A 413 -8.60 -9.88 16.34
CA SER A 413 -7.54 -10.86 16.07
C SER A 413 -7.24 -11.70 17.31
N GLY A 414 -7.14 -11.08 18.49
CA GLY A 414 -7.04 -11.78 19.78
C GLY A 414 -8.27 -12.62 20.15
N LEU A 415 -9.42 -12.39 19.50
CA LEU A 415 -10.65 -13.16 19.70
C LEU A 415 -10.75 -14.34 18.73
N PHE A 416 -10.46 -14.13 17.44
CA PHE A 416 -10.76 -15.07 16.36
C PHE A 416 -9.56 -15.82 15.78
N ALA A 417 -8.31 -15.45 16.08
CA ALA A 417 -7.14 -16.08 15.47
C ALA A 417 -7.14 -17.61 15.68
N LYS A 418 -6.99 -18.37 14.59
CA LYS A 418 -7.01 -19.84 14.62
C LYS A 418 -5.62 -20.41 14.88
N PRO A 419 -5.45 -21.34 15.84
CA PRO A 419 -4.16 -21.95 16.15
C PRO A 419 -3.47 -22.55 14.92
N LYS A 420 -4.20 -23.27 14.06
CA LYS A 420 -3.64 -23.85 12.83
C LYS A 420 -3.09 -22.79 11.88
N LEU A 421 -3.79 -21.67 11.71
CA LEU A 421 -3.36 -20.58 10.82
C LEU A 421 -2.20 -19.78 11.42
N LEU A 422 -2.21 -19.58 12.74
CA LEU A 422 -1.07 -19.01 13.46
C LEU A 422 0.19 -19.85 13.28
N ASN A 423 0.08 -21.17 13.40
CA ASN A 423 1.22 -22.07 13.21
C ASN A 423 1.73 -22.06 11.76
N LEU A 424 0.83 -21.95 10.77
CA LEU A 424 1.23 -21.84 9.36
C LEU A 424 1.94 -20.51 9.06
N MET A 425 1.50 -19.40 9.66
CA MET A 425 2.08 -18.07 9.42
C MET A 425 3.37 -17.84 10.20
N TYR A 426 3.41 -18.20 11.48
CA TYR A 426 4.46 -17.79 12.41
C TYR A 426 5.31 -18.95 12.94
N GLY A 427 4.97 -20.20 12.59
CA GLY A 427 5.54 -21.38 13.21
C GLY A 427 4.87 -21.73 14.54
N ASN A 428 5.19 -22.92 15.06
CA ASN A 428 4.56 -23.45 16.28
C ASN A 428 4.96 -22.63 17.52
N ASP A 429 3.99 -22.47 18.44
CA ASP A 429 4.16 -21.95 19.81
C ASP A 429 4.62 -20.48 19.95
N VAL A 430 4.57 -19.68 18.87
CA VAL A 430 4.94 -18.26 18.93
C VAL A 430 3.85 -17.39 19.57
N TYR A 431 2.58 -17.64 19.23
CA TYR A 431 1.44 -16.84 19.69
C TYR A 431 0.37 -17.70 20.33
N GLY A 432 -0.38 -17.11 21.27
CA GLY A 432 -1.56 -17.75 21.84
C GLY A 432 -2.72 -17.82 20.83
N PRO A 433 -3.62 -18.82 20.94
CA PRO A 433 -4.81 -18.86 20.10
C PRO A 433 -5.75 -17.72 20.43
N GLY A 434 -6.63 -17.38 19.49
CA GLY A 434 -7.75 -16.48 19.78
C GLY A 434 -8.64 -17.04 20.89
N LEU A 435 -9.31 -16.16 21.65
CA LEU A 435 -10.15 -16.54 22.79
C LEU A 435 -11.26 -17.55 22.42
N LEU A 436 -11.83 -17.50 21.22
CA LEU A 436 -12.84 -18.47 20.80
C LEU A 436 -12.26 -19.82 20.36
N HIS A 437 -10.94 -19.90 20.16
CA HIS A 437 -10.24 -21.10 19.71
C HIS A 437 -9.32 -21.69 20.78
N SER A 438 -9.54 -21.35 22.06
CA SER A 438 -8.65 -21.77 23.15
C SER A 438 -8.87 -23.21 23.65
N GLY A 439 -9.66 -24.02 22.94
CA GLY A 439 -9.77 -25.47 23.19
C GLY A 439 -10.24 -25.86 24.60
N GLY A 440 -11.08 -25.03 25.25
CA GLY A 440 -11.56 -25.25 26.62
C GLY A 440 -10.66 -24.64 27.72
N HIS A 441 -9.43 -24.24 27.39
CA HIS A 441 -8.55 -23.51 28.29
C HIS A 441 -8.63 -22.01 28.00
N ILE A 442 -9.39 -21.26 28.79
CA ILE A 442 -9.64 -19.83 28.51
C ILE A 442 -8.40 -18.94 28.71
N HIS A 443 -7.47 -19.35 29.57
CA HIS A 443 -6.33 -18.53 29.97
C HIS A 443 -5.39 -18.12 28.81
N PRO A 444 -4.95 -19.02 27.91
CA PRO A 444 -4.19 -18.64 26.72
C PRO A 444 -4.89 -17.60 25.83
N GLY A 445 -6.20 -17.74 25.63
CA GLY A 445 -6.99 -16.79 24.84
C GLY A 445 -7.10 -15.41 25.50
N LEU A 446 -7.36 -15.37 26.81
CA LEU A 446 -7.38 -14.12 27.57
C LEU A 446 -6.01 -13.44 27.59
N LYS A 447 -4.94 -14.22 27.70
CA LYS A 447 -3.57 -13.72 27.60
C LYS A 447 -3.30 -13.09 26.24
N GLN A 448 -3.76 -13.72 25.16
CA GLN A 448 -3.62 -13.17 23.82
C GLN A 448 -4.40 -11.86 23.68
N MET A 449 -5.66 -11.80 24.13
CA MET A 449 -6.44 -10.55 24.15
C MET A 449 -5.78 -9.45 24.98
N ALA A 450 -5.21 -9.78 26.13
CA ALA A 450 -4.49 -8.83 26.97
C ALA A 450 -3.26 -8.25 26.24
N TYR A 451 -2.50 -9.08 25.51
CA TYR A 451 -1.40 -8.59 24.69
C TYR A 451 -1.87 -7.64 23.57
N GLN A 452 -2.95 -7.98 22.86
CA GLN A 452 -3.53 -7.09 21.84
C GLN A 452 -3.93 -5.73 22.44
N PHE A 453 -4.52 -5.73 23.63
CA PHE A 453 -4.94 -4.49 24.31
C PHE A 453 -3.76 -3.65 24.79
N VAL A 454 -2.80 -4.26 25.51
CA VAL A 454 -1.59 -3.58 25.99
C VAL A 454 -0.77 -3.03 24.83
N GLY A 455 -0.68 -3.80 23.75
CA GLY A 455 -0.04 -3.37 22.51
C GLY A 455 -0.66 -2.12 21.91
N ALA A 456 -2.00 -2.03 21.92
CA ALA A 456 -2.72 -0.91 21.33
C ALA A 456 -2.46 0.36 22.15
N ILE A 457 -2.48 0.22 23.48
CA ILE A 457 -2.13 1.31 24.41
C ILE A 457 -0.69 1.76 24.18
N PHE A 458 0.26 0.82 24.08
CA PHE A 458 1.67 1.15 23.87
C PHE A 458 1.88 1.95 22.58
N ILE A 459 1.36 1.46 21.46
CA ILE A 459 1.51 2.13 20.16
C ILE A 459 0.80 3.48 20.13
N ALA A 460 -0.38 3.58 20.72
CA ALA A 460 -1.09 4.86 20.84
C ALA A 460 -0.31 5.85 21.69
N ALA A 461 0.19 5.44 22.86
CA ALA A 461 0.96 6.30 23.76
C ALA A 461 2.28 6.75 23.12
N TRP A 462 3.02 5.82 22.50
CA TRP A 462 4.28 6.14 21.80
C TRP A 462 4.05 7.18 20.70
N ASN A 463 3.04 6.96 19.86
CA ASN A 463 2.71 7.89 18.78
C ASN A 463 2.22 9.24 19.29
N ALA A 464 1.42 9.29 20.36
CA ALA A 464 0.98 10.54 20.95
C ALA A 464 2.18 11.35 21.52
N VAL A 465 3.10 10.68 22.22
CA VAL A 465 4.27 11.34 22.84
C VAL A 465 5.26 11.79 21.77
N VAL A 466 5.71 10.88 20.90
CA VAL A 466 6.75 11.19 19.89
C VAL A 466 6.24 12.21 18.88
N THR A 467 5.01 12.08 18.39
CA THR A 467 4.43 13.06 17.47
C THR A 467 4.33 14.44 18.12
N SER A 468 3.96 14.51 19.40
CA SER A 468 3.96 15.78 20.14
C SER A 468 5.34 16.40 20.26
N ILE A 469 6.36 15.60 20.57
CA ILE A 469 7.75 16.07 20.64
C ILE A 469 8.22 16.59 19.28
N ILE A 470 7.94 15.86 18.20
CA ILE A 470 8.31 16.28 16.83
C ILE A 470 7.60 17.60 16.47
N CYS A 471 6.29 17.71 16.69
CA CYS A 471 5.55 18.94 16.43
C CYS A 471 6.11 20.11 17.25
N LEU A 472 6.42 19.90 18.53
CA LEU A 472 7.04 20.92 19.39
C LEU A 472 8.40 21.37 18.86
N VAL A 473 9.27 20.44 18.45
CA VAL A 473 10.59 20.76 17.88
C VAL A 473 10.45 21.54 16.59
N ILE A 474 9.61 21.09 15.66
CA ILE A 474 9.41 21.76 14.36
C ILE A 474 8.81 23.15 14.56
N SER A 475 7.88 23.32 15.51
CA SER A 475 7.27 24.62 15.82
C SER A 475 8.27 25.70 16.27
N ARG A 476 9.50 25.31 16.67
CA ARG A 476 10.58 26.26 16.99
C ARG A 476 11.35 26.75 15.76
N ILE A 477 11.19 26.08 14.63
CA ILE A 477 11.93 26.36 13.39
C ILE A 477 10.99 26.95 12.34
N VAL A 478 9.81 26.34 12.15
CA VAL A 478 8.80 26.72 11.15
C VAL A 478 7.41 26.61 11.75
N ASN A 479 6.50 27.50 11.36
CA ASN A 479 5.08 27.40 11.73
C ASN A 479 4.49 26.08 11.19
N LEU A 480 3.86 25.30 12.07
CA LEU A 480 3.23 24.02 11.68
C LEU A 480 2.03 24.23 10.73
N ARG A 481 1.26 25.27 10.97
CA ARG A 481 0.10 25.68 10.16
C ARG A 481 0.51 26.77 9.18
N MET A 482 -0.09 26.78 8.00
CA MET A 482 0.00 27.90 7.07
C MET A 482 -0.54 29.18 7.70
N ASP A 483 0.01 30.33 7.30
CA ASP A 483 -0.51 31.62 7.72
C ASP A 483 -1.93 31.82 7.16
N GLU A 484 -2.72 32.66 7.83
CA GLU A 484 -4.15 32.79 7.54
C GLU A 484 -4.43 33.27 6.11
N GLU A 485 -3.61 34.20 5.58
CA GLU A 485 -3.70 34.69 4.19
C GLU A 485 -3.40 33.59 3.18
N ASP A 486 -2.36 32.78 3.42
CA ASP A 486 -2.00 31.67 2.54
C ASP A 486 -3.03 30.54 2.60
N LEU A 487 -3.73 30.36 3.74
CA LEU A 487 -4.78 29.36 3.90
C LEU A 487 -6.05 29.69 3.09
N GLU A 488 -6.34 30.98 2.94
CA GLU A 488 -7.43 31.49 2.11
C GLU A 488 -7.14 31.26 0.63
N VAL A 489 -5.93 31.59 0.17
CA VAL A 489 -5.48 31.42 -1.22
C VAL A 489 -5.26 29.94 -1.57
N GLY A 490 -4.56 29.20 -0.72
CA GLY A 490 -4.28 27.77 -0.89
C GLY A 490 -3.09 27.47 -1.80
N ASP A 491 -3.28 26.62 -2.80
CA ASP A 491 -2.23 26.00 -3.61
C ASP A 491 -1.37 27.03 -4.35
N ASP A 492 -1.95 28.12 -4.85
CA ASP A 492 -1.21 29.20 -5.50
C ASP A 492 -0.24 29.91 -4.52
N ALA A 493 -0.64 30.05 -3.25
CA ALA A 493 0.24 30.65 -2.24
C ALA A 493 1.44 29.75 -1.90
N VAL A 494 1.22 28.43 -1.85
CA VAL A 494 2.24 27.44 -1.43
C VAL A 494 3.15 27.03 -2.59
N HIS A 495 2.57 26.74 -3.75
CA HIS A 495 3.24 26.12 -4.89
C HIS A 495 3.26 27.01 -6.14
N GLY A 496 2.49 28.10 -6.17
CA GLY A 496 2.35 28.94 -7.36
C GLY A 496 1.62 28.23 -8.51
N GLU A 497 0.75 27.28 -8.16
CA GLU A 497 0.02 26.44 -9.10
C GLU A 497 -1.45 26.32 -8.66
N GLU A 498 -2.37 26.31 -9.63
CA GLU A 498 -3.76 25.94 -9.40
C GLU A 498 -4.06 24.53 -9.90
N ALA A 499 -4.84 23.77 -9.12
CA ALA A 499 -5.22 22.40 -9.47
C ALA A 499 -5.97 22.26 -10.80
N TYR A 500 -6.79 23.27 -11.14
CA TYR A 500 -7.51 23.35 -12.41
C TYR A 500 -7.26 24.72 -13.03
N ALA A 501 -6.15 24.84 -13.74
CA ALA A 501 -5.88 25.96 -14.63
C ALA A 501 -6.60 25.74 -15.96
N LEU A 502 -7.58 26.59 -16.26
CA LEU A 502 -8.07 26.72 -17.63
C LEU A 502 -7.13 27.72 -18.33
N TRP A 503 -6.68 27.38 -19.54
CA TRP A 503 -5.73 28.10 -20.39
C TRP A 503 -5.41 29.56 -19.98
N GLY A 504 -4.20 29.81 -19.50
CA GLY A 504 -3.69 31.16 -19.16
C GLY A 504 -3.36 31.40 -17.68
N ASP A 505 -3.91 30.58 -16.77
CA ASP A 505 -3.65 30.70 -15.32
C ASP A 505 -2.45 29.82 -14.92
N GLY A 506 -1.24 30.38 -14.93
CA GLY A 506 -0.01 29.67 -14.57
C GLY A 506 1.28 30.46 -14.77
N GLU A 507 1.20 31.75 -15.13
CA GLU A 507 2.39 32.59 -15.15
C GLU A 507 2.87 32.88 -13.73
N ARG A 508 4.05 32.36 -13.40
CA ARG A 508 4.75 32.63 -12.13
C ARG A 508 5.14 34.11 -12.08
N MET A 509 4.33 34.93 -11.42
CA MET A 509 4.75 36.29 -11.06
C MET A 509 5.69 36.22 -9.84
N PRO A 510 6.94 36.67 -9.93
CA PRO A 510 7.84 36.67 -8.78
C PRO A 510 7.28 37.59 -7.69
N LYS A 511 6.91 37.02 -6.53
CA LYS A 511 6.53 37.81 -5.34
C LYS A 511 7.73 38.69 -4.92
N PRO A 512 7.53 40.00 -4.64
CA PRO A 512 8.60 40.85 -4.14
C PRO A 512 9.11 40.30 -2.79
N ARG A 513 10.43 40.12 -2.66
CA ARG A 513 11.07 39.61 -1.44
C ARG A 513 10.67 40.48 -0.24
N ARG A 514 9.80 39.98 0.64
CA ARG A 514 9.60 40.56 1.96
C ARG A 514 10.84 40.23 2.80
N LEU A 515 11.64 41.26 3.12
CA LEU A 515 12.71 41.12 4.10
C LEU A 515 12.10 40.66 5.43
N HIS A 516 12.50 39.48 5.90
CA HIS A 516 12.13 38.98 7.21
C HIS A 516 12.89 39.80 8.27
N ILE A 517 12.22 40.79 8.85
CA ILE A 517 12.76 41.55 9.98
C ILE A 517 12.51 40.72 11.25
N PRO A 518 13.54 40.31 12.00
CA PRO A 518 13.39 39.57 13.25
C PRO A 518 12.49 40.30 14.24
N LEU A 519 11.66 39.56 14.98
CA LEU A 519 10.69 40.05 15.98
C LEU A 519 11.27 41.05 17.00
N ILE A 520 12.59 41.05 17.23
CA ILE A 520 13.30 41.98 18.11
C ILE A 520 13.27 43.43 17.58
N CYS A 521 13.21 43.65 16.27
CA CYS A 521 13.21 45.01 15.70
C CYS A 521 11.81 45.64 15.58
N ARG A 522 10.71 44.88 15.77
CA ARG A 522 9.34 45.42 15.72
C ARG A 522 8.99 46.29 16.92
N ARG A 523 9.68 46.16 18.05
CA ARG A 523 9.47 46.99 19.25
C ARG A 523 10.17 48.35 19.21
N LEU A 524 11.09 48.57 18.27
CA LEU A 524 11.85 49.83 18.16
C LEU A 524 11.29 50.82 17.13
N MET A 525 10.29 50.41 16.34
CA MET A 525 9.70 51.25 15.28
C MET A 525 8.29 51.77 15.59
N SER A 526 7.83 51.63 16.84
CA SER A 526 6.58 52.24 17.33
C SER A 526 6.88 53.38 18.30
N THR A 527 7.46 54.47 17.80
CA THR A 527 7.39 55.78 18.46
C THR A 527 6.60 56.71 17.55
N PRO A 528 5.45 57.25 17.99
CA PRO A 528 4.67 58.17 17.19
C PRO A 528 5.38 59.52 17.09
N VAL A 529 5.47 60.06 15.88
CA VAL A 529 5.65 61.49 15.60
C VAL A 529 4.45 61.94 14.77
#